data_AF-A0A8J6ML40-F1
#
_entry.id   AF-A0A8J6ML40-F1
#
_cell.length_a   1.000
_cell.length_b   1.000
_cell.length_c   1.000
_cell.angle_alpha   90.00
_cell.angle_beta   90.00
_cell.angle_gamma   90.00
#
_symmetry.space_group_name_H-M   'P 1'
#
loop_
_entity.id
_entity.type
_entity.pdbx_description
1 polymer ?
#
loop_
_entity_poly.entity_id
_entity_poly.type
_entity_poly.pdbx_seq_one_letter_code
_entity_poly.pdbx_strand_id
1 'polypeptide(L)'
;MSFQKIVLGLTFLIGSMPLMAVTDYPTADIPFTKDLSEFKASLTPSVQDEMEKITIPIKKIKLRINNPKHDETIETVSINVPRSETGLAQFVEKLASPGKAEELGNVLLTRIKKAGPSNKDSVKIELMPKDVPFINFKALAKDLAKENHVVTVNTHELTTNGMWDNLKEQLSYLLSKEQMAKINKKVRNGADLSLDEDLLPPFSKRMAGKFIVYRGPNCFHASLAFYDQQLPKSPEVNIKEEEGYHRSMINYDELWRVINGQFYEVNPKHNALKYGDLLVFFQAPEGASKNVNFKWIRHTSVYLLGPYTYSKGSKSPSTPYSVKTLAEEWNTWKGMVPNLSMKVYRRDANAEVKLPQERDDWIY
;
A
#
# COMPACT_ATOMS: atom_id res chain seq x y z
N MET A 1 77.22 12.53 -30.81
CA MET A 1 76.38 11.65 -29.97
C MET A 1 75.22 12.50 -29.47
N SER A 2 74.16 12.73 -30.26
CA SER A 2 72.96 11.88 -30.42
C SER A 2 72.39 11.39 -29.09
N PHE A 3 71.41 12.13 -28.56
CA PHE A 3 70.39 11.57 -27.66
C PHE A 3 69.06 11.63 -28.41
N GLN A 4 68.61 10.44 -28.81
CA GLN A 4 67.33 10.16 -29.44
C GLN A 4 66.46 9.42 -28.41
N LYS A 5 65.16 9.78 -28.36
CA LYS A 5 64.00 8.94 -27.97
C LYS A 5 63.93 8.60 -26.46
N ILE A 6 62.78 8.46 -25.80
CA ILE A 6 61.43 8.05 -26.19
C ILE A 6 60.44 8.89 -25.35
N VAL A 7 59.44 9.50 -26.01
CA VAL A 7 58.17 9.88 -25.37
C VAL A 7 57.28 8.64 -25.41
N LEU A 8 57.07 7.98 -24.27
CA LEU A 8 56.09 6.92 -24.15
C LEU A 8 54.77 7.56 -23.72
N GLY A 9 53.85 7.72 -24.68
CA GLY A 9 52.47 8.09 -24.40
C GLY A 9 51.79 6.94 -23.65
N LEU A 10 51.52 7.14 -22.37
CA LEU A 10 50.62 6.28 -21.61
C LEU A 10 49.19 6.73 -21.91
N THR A 11 48.57 6.12 -22.92
CA THR A 11 47.16 6.29 -23.23
C THR A 11 46.35 5.68 -22.07
N PHE A 12 45.91 6.51 -21.14
CA PHE A 12 44.89 6.15 -20.16
C PHE A 12 43.58 5.91 -20.92
N LEU A 13 43.31 4.65 -21.27
CA LEU A 13 41.98 4.16 -21.60
C LEU A 13 41.15 4.21 -20.30
N ILE A 14 40.70 5.41 -19.93
CA ILE A 14 39.54 5.55 -19.05
C ILE A 14 38.37 5.09 -19.91
N GLY A 15 38.01 3.82 -19.76
CA GLY A 15 36.77 3.29 -20.29
C GLY A 15 35.65 4.17 -19.77
N SER A 16 35.07 4.98 -20.65
CA SER A 16 33.85 5.71 -20.38
C SER A 16 32.76 4.67 -20.17
N MET A 17 32.52 4.28 -18.91
CA MET A 17 31.27 3.63 -18.58
C MET A 17 30.16 4.58 -19.02
N PRO A 18 29.15 4.11 -19.78
CA PRO A 18 28.03 4.95 -20.14
C PRO A 18 27.41 5.47 -18.84
N LEU A 19 27.29 6.79 -18.74
CA LEU A 19 26.51 7.45 -17.69
C LEU A 19 25.10 6.85 -17.71
N MET A 20 24.80 5.97 -16.76
CA MET A 20 23.44 5.49 -16.55
C MET A 20 22.68 6.65 -15.93
N ALA A 21 21.60 7.08 -16.58
CA ALA A 21 20.68 8.00 -15.92
C ALA A 21 20.16 7.35 -14.64
N VAL A 22 19.98 8.11 -13.55
CA VAL A 22 19.29 7.69 -12.29
C VAL A 22 18.02 6.86 -12.53
N THR A 23 17.39 6.97 -13.70
CA THR A 23 16.16 6.27 -14.05
C THR A 23 16.34 4.82 -14.52
N ASP A 24 17.55 4.42 -14.90
CA ASP A 24 17.88 3.07 -15.41
C ASP A 24 18.69 2.30 -14.36
N TYR A 25 17.94 1.62 -13.50
CA TYR A 25 18.47 0.76 -12.44
C TYR A 25 18.95 -0.59 -12.99
N PRO A 26 19.83 -1.33 -12.27
CA PRO A 26 20.42 -2.57 -12.74
C PRO A 26 19.39 -3.55 -13.32
N THR A 27 19.89 -4.38 -14.25
CA THR A 27 19.09 -5.40 -14.92
C THR A 27 18.41 -6.28 -13.87
N ALA A 28 17.12 -6.54 -14.04
CA ALA A 28 16.43 -7.51 -13.18
C ALA A 28 16.95 -8.92 -13.48
N ASP A 29 17.77 -9.47 -12.58
CA ASP A 29 18.25 -10.85 -12.69
C ASP A 29 17.13 -11.87 -12.43
N ILE A 30 16.08 -11.46 -11.70
CA ILE A 30 14.91 -12.28 -11.37
C ILE A 30 13.71 -11.81 -12.21
N PRO A 31 13.03 -12.73 -12.93
CA PRO A 31 11.89 -12.39 -13.76
C PRO A 31 10.68 -12.01 -12.90
N PHE A 32 9.84 -11.14 -13.46
CA PHE A 32 8.54 -10.80 -12.88
C PHE A 32 7.65 -12.03 -12.69
N THR A 33 7.05 -12.16 -11.50
CA THR A 33 6.03 -13.18 -11.25
C THR A 33 4.67 -12.70 -11.74
N LYS A 34 4.00 -13.54 -12.53
CA LYS A 34 2.65 -13.29 -13.07
C LYS A 34 1.58 -14.25 -12.56
N ASP A 35 1.97 -15.21 -11.73
CA ASP A 35 1.08 -16.22 -11.17
C ASP A 35 1.24 -16.28 -9.64
N LEU A 36 0.10 -16.22 -8.95
CA LEU A 36 0.05 -16.34 -7.50
C LEU A 36 0.54 -17.70 -7.00
N SER A 37 0.44 -18.75 -7.82
CA SER A 37 0.88 -20.10 -7.46
C SER A 37 2.39 -20.21 -7.20
N GLU A 38 3.17 -19.25 -7.71
CA GLU A 38 4.61 -19.17 -7.50
C GLU A 38 4.98 -18.73 -6.08
N PHE A 39 4.05 -18.16 -5.31
CA PHE A 39 4.31 -17.71 -3.94
C PHE A 39 4.00 -18.81 -2.93
N LYS A 40 5.00 -19.14 -2.11
CA LYS A 40 4.84 -20.07 -0.99
C LYS A 40 5.04 -19.33 0.31
N ALA A 41 4.13 -19.50 1.25
CA ALA A 41 4.27 -18.97 2.60
C ALA A 41 5.34 -19.75 3.38
N SER A 42 6.24 -19.06 4.08
CA SER A 42 7.20 -19.72 4.98
C SER A 42 6.54 -20.25 6.25
N LEU A 43 5.40 -19.68 6.63
CA LEU A 43 4.64 -19.99 7.83
C LEU A 43 3.15 -19.97 7.50
N THR A 44 2.45 -21.04 7.86
CA THR A 44 1.00 -21.21 7.68
C THR A 44 0.37 -21.67 9.00
N PRO A 45 0.47 -20.87 10.07
CA PRO A 45 -0.12 -21.27 11.34
C PRO A 45 -1.65 -21.34 11.22
N SER A 46 -2.26 -22.16 12.08
CA SER A 46 -3.71 -22.18 12.24
C SER A 46 -4.19 -20.84 12.80
N VAL A 47 -5.26 -20.33 12.19
CA VAL A 47 -5.82 -19.02 12.50
C VAL A 47 -7.34 -19.10 12.61
N GLN A 48 -7.89 -18.25 13.47
CA GLN A 48 -9.27 -17.81 13.36
C GLN A 48 -9.28 -16.50 12.56
N ASP A 49 -10.11 -16.47 11.51
CA ASP A 49 -10.24 -15.32 10.60
C ASP A 49 -11.69 -14.85 10.57
N GLU A 50 -11.91 -13.59 10.93
CA GLU A 50 -13.21 -12.94 10.90
C GLU A 50 -13.17 -11.71 10.00
N MET A 51 -14.10 -11.65 9.05
CA MET A 51 -14.26 -10.49 8.17
C MET A 51 -15.07 -9.40 8.86
N GLU A 52 -14.42 -8.28 9.17
CA GLU A 52 -15.07 -7.10 9.73
C GLU A 52 -15.31 -6.03 8.66
N LYS A 53 -16.48 -5.39 8.71
CA LYS A 53 -16.77 -4.17 7.93
C LYS A 53 -16.42 -2.91 8.71
N ILE A 54 -15.27 -2.33 8.39
CA ILE A 54 -14.82 -1.06 8.94
C ILE A 54 -15.50 0.12 8.24
N THR A 55 -16.06 1.03 9.02
CA THR A 55 -16.83 2.18 8.51
C THR A 55 -16.08 3.50 8.68
N ILE A 56 -16.31 4.44 7.76
CA ILE A 56 -15.74 5.79 7.88
C ILE A 56 -16.45 6.52 9.03
N PRO A 57 -15.72 7.05 10.03
CA PRO A 57 -16.35 7.84 11.08
C PRO A 57 -17.16 9.01 10.51
N ILE A 58 -18.39 9.19 10.98
CA ILE A 58 -19.33 10.23 10.48
C ILE A 58 -18.69 11.62 10.50
N LYS A 59 -17.92 11.95 11.55
CA LYS A 59 -17.20 13.22 11.66
C LYS A 59 -16.25 13.45 10.47
N LYS A 60 -15.59 12.40 9.97
CA LYS A 60 -14.68 12.46 8.81
C LYS A 60 -15.46 12.61 7.50
N ILE A 61 -16.60 11.92 7.34
CA ILE A 61 -17.47 12.09 6.16
C ILE A 61 -17.96 13.53 6.07
N LYS A 62 -18.51 14.08 7.16
CA LYS A 62 -18.99 15.48 7.21
C LYS A 62 -17.90 16.49 6.88
N LEU A 63 -16.71 16.30 7.46
CA LEU A 63 -15.56 17.15 7.17
C LEU A 63 -15.19 17.13 5.68
N ARG A 64 -15.20 15.94 5.06
CA ARG A 64 -14.89 15.78 3.63
C ARG A 64 -15.94 16.38 2.70
N ILE A 65 -17.23 16.26 3.03
CA ILE A 65 -18.31 16.87 2.22
C ILE A 65 -18.28 18.40 2.35
N ASN A 66 -18.07 18.91 3.56
CA ASN A 66 -18.08 20.36 3.79
C ASN A 66 -16.84 21.06 3.25
N ASN A 67 -15.66 20.41 3.35
CA ASN A 67 -14.35 20.95 3.01
C ASN A 67 -14.23 22.48 3.23
N PRO A 68 -14.35 22.96 4.48
CA PRO A 68 -14.63 24.38 4.79
C PRO A 68 -13.51 25.35 4.39
N LYS A 69 -12.33 24.83 4.03
CA LYS A 69 -11.18 25.63 3.57
C LYS A 69 -10.88 25.45 2.08
N HIS A 70 -11.72 24.71 1.36
CA HIS A 70 -11.42 24.24 0.00
C HIS A 70 -10.02 23.60 -0.08
N ASP A 71 -9.66 22.85 0.96
CA ASP A 71 -8.37 22.19 1.06
C ASP A 71 -8.33 21.07 -0.01
N GLU A 72 -7.48 21.26 -1.02
CA GLU A 72 -7.34 20.34 -2.14
C GLU A 72 -6.82 18.96 -1.72
N THR A 73 -6.17 18.90 -0.55
CA THR A 73 -5.72 17.64 0.05
C THR A 73 -6.89 16.82 0.59
N ILE A 74 -8.11 17.35 0.72
CA ILE A 74 -9.27 16.59 1.19
C ILE A 74 -10.04 16.05 -0.01
N GLU A 75 -10.00 14.73 -0.23
CA GLU A 75 -10.81 14.10 -1.30
C GLU A 75 -12.30 14.18 -0.95
N THR A 76 -13.09 14.67 -1.91
CA THR A 76 -14.53 14.76 -1.83
C THR A 76 -15.15 13.37 -1.65
N VAL A 77 -16.33 13.30 -1.05
CA VAL A 77 -17.04 12.02 -0.89
C VAL A 77 -17.84 11.78 -2.15
N SER A 78 -17.48 10.73 -2.90
CA SER A 78 -18.22 10.30 -4.07
C SER A 78 -18.93 8.98 -3.81
N ILE A 79 -20.14 8.83 -4.36
CA ILE A 79 -20.95 7.61 -4.31
C ILE A 79 -21.31 7.16 -5.72
N ASN A 80 -21.41 5.85 -5.94
CA ASN A 80 -21.88 5.31 -7.22
C ASN A 80 -23.40 5.18 -7.15
N VAL A 81 -24.10 5.95 -7.97
CA VAL A 81 -25.57 6.02 -7.98
C VAL A 81 -26.09 5.24 -9.19
N PRO A 82 -27.02 4.29 -9.02
CA PRO A 82 -27.64 3.58 -10.13
C PRO A 82 -28.37 4.54 -11.09
N ARG A 83 -28.33 4.23 -12.38
CA ARG A 83 -29.05 5.01 -13.40
C ARG A 83 -30.49 4.57 -13.59
N SER A 84 -30.83 3.32 -13.26
CA SER A 84 -32.19 2.81 -13.37
C SER A 84 -33.10 3.51 -12.35
N GLU A 85 -34.36 3.73 -12.72
CA GLU A 85 -35.34 4.37 -11.84
C GLU A 85 -35.56 3.57 -10.55
N THR A 86 -35.74 2.25 -10.68
CA THR A 86 -35.87 1.33 -9.54
C THR A 86 -34.62 1.30 -8.68
N GLY A 87 -33.43 1.28 -9.29
CA GLY A 87 -32.16 1.31 -8.58
C GLY A 87 -31.94 2.63 -7.84
N LEU A 88 -32.29 3.76 -8.45
CA LEU A 88 -32.23 5.08 -7.82
C LEU A 88 -33.19 5.17 -6.64
N ALA A 89 -34.45 4.72 -6.79
CA ALA A 89 -35.44 4.75 -5.72
C ALA A 89 -34.98 3.94 -4.49
N GLN A 90 -34.53 2.70 -4.69
CA GLN A 90 -34.00 1.85 -3.62
C GLN A 90 -32.76 2.47 -2.96
N PHE A 91 -31.87 3.05 -3.76
CA PHE A 91 -30.66 3.69 -3.26
C PHE A 91 -30.96 4.93 -2.42
N VAL A 92 -31.93 5.74 -2.85
CA VAL A 92 -32.43 6.92 -2.13
C VAL A 92 -33.10 6.51 -0.82
N GLU A 93 -33.97 5.52 -0.84
CA GLU A 93 -34.64 5.01 0.38
C GLU A 93 -33.62 4.56 1.43
N LYS A 94 -32.55 3.90 1.00
CA LYS A 94 -31.44 3.47 1.87
C LYS A 94 -30.64 4.65 2.45
N LEU A 95 -30.34 5.68 1.65
CA LEU A 95 -29.40 6.74 2.01
C LEU A 95 -30.03 8.03 2.53
N ALA A 96 -31.33 8.24 2.33
CA ALA A 96 -31.99 9.46 2.74
C ALA A 96 -32.13 9.60 4.25
N SER A 97 -32.04 10.83 4.73
CA SER A 97 -32.51 11.20 6.08
C SER A 97 -34.03 10.97 6.19
N PRO A 98 -34.57 10.74 7.41
CA PRO A 98 -36.01 10.57 7.61
C PRO A 98 -36.82 11.70 6.95
N GLY A 99 -37.76 11.34 6.09
CA GLY A 99 -38.62 12.29 5.37
C GLY A 99 -37.94 13.10 4.26
N LYS A 100 -36.71 12.75 3.85
CA LYS A 100 -35.91 13.48 2.83
C LYS A 100 -35.62 12.68 1.55
N ALA A 101 -36.35 11.60 1.32
CA ALA A 101 -36.14 10.71 0.19
C ALA A 101 -36.42 11.43 -1.14
N GLU A 102 -37.52 12.16 -1.25
CA GLU A 102 -37.87 12.87 -2.48
C GLU A 102 -36.83 13.94 -2.84
N GLU A 103 -36.39 14.75 -1.87
CA GLU A 103 -35.38 15.78 -2.10
C GLU A 103 -34.03 15.18 -2.51
N LEU A 104 -33.58 14.11 -1.84
CA LEU A 104 -32.35 13.42 -2.21
C LEU A 104 -32.46 12.82 -3.62
N GLY A 105 -33.59 12.18 -3.93
CA GLY A 105 -33.87 11.61 -5.25
C GLY A 105 -33.80 12.64 -6.36
N ASN A 106 -34.42 13.81 -6.16
CA ASN A 106 -34.39 14.92 -7.11
C ASN A 106 -32.97 15.47 -7.33
N VAL A 107 -32.17 15.60 -6.26
CA VAL A 107 -30.76 16.03 -6.34
C VAL A 107 -29.93 15.04 -7.15
N LEU A 108 -30.05 13.73 -6.85
CA LEU A 108 -29.29 12.69 -7.54
C LEU A 108 -29.72 12.55 -9.00
N LEU A 109 -31.03 12.57 -9.30
CA LEU A 109 -31.57 12.51 -10.65
C LEU A 109 -31.06 13.67 -11.51
N THR A 110 -31.01 14.88 -10.94
CA THR A 110 -30.47 16.05 -11.64
C THR A 110 -28.99 15.86 -12.02
N ARG A 111 -28.19 15.25 -11.13
CA ARG A 111 -26.79 14.95 -11.40
C ARG A 111 -26.60 13.80 -12.39
N ILE A 112 -27.45 12.78 -12.35
CA ILE A 112 -27.48 11.71 -13.36
C ILE A 112 -27.77 12.30 -14.74
N LYS A 113 -28.79 13.17 -14.86
CA LYS A 113 -29.13 13.87 -16.11
C LYS A 113 -27.99 14.74 -16.61
N LYS A 114 -27.34 15.50 -15.72
CA LYS A 114 -26.17 16.33 -16.05
C LYS A 114 -24.97 15.50 -16.54
N ALA A 115 -24.77 14.29 -16.02
CA ALA A 115 -23.70 13.41 -16.45
C ALA A 115 -23.91 12.82 -17.86
N GLY A 116 -25.11 12.98 -18.44
CA GLY A 116 -25.43 12.50 -19.79
C GLY A 116 -25.59 10.98 -19.88
N PRO A 117 -25.96 10.47 -21.07
CA PRO A 117 -26.14 9.04 -21.32
C PRO A 117 -24.81 8.28 -21.24
N SER A 118 -24.85 7.03 -20.76
CA SER A 118 -23.69 6.15 -20.67
C SER A 118 -24.15 4.70 -20.63
N ASN A 119 -23.31 3.78 -21.14
CA ASN A 119 -23.54 2.33 -21.08
C ASN A 119 -23.24 1.74 -19.69
N LYS A 120 -22.83 2.55 -18.71
CA LYS A 120 -22.56 2.11 -17.34
C LYS A 120 -23.83 2.15 -16.51
N ASP A 121 -24.10 1.11 -15.74
CA ASP A 121 -25.30 1.00 -14.88
C ASP A 121 -25.33 2.00 -13.72
N SER A 122 -24.19 2.64 -13.42
CA SER A 122 -24.07 3.64 -12.37
C SER A 122 -23.24 4.84 -12.82
N VAL A 123 -23.40 5.95 -12.09
CA VAL A 123 -22.61 7.16 -12.23
C VAL A 123 -21.98 7.54 -10.89
N LYS A 124 -20.71 7.90 -10.90
CA LYS A 124 -20.01 8.43 -9.73
C LYS A 124 -20.45 9.88 -9.50
N ILE A 125 -21.12 10.14 -8.38
CA ILE A 125 -21.61 11.46 -7.99
C ILE A 125 -20.85 11.93 -6.76
N GLU A 126 -20.25 13.11 -6.86
CA GLU A 126 -19.67 13.81 -5.72
C GLU A 126 -20.78 14.42 -4.85
N LEU A 127 -20.68 14.25 -3.53
CA LEU A 127 -21.53 14.87 -2.53
C LEU A 127 -21.04 16.27 -2.17
N MET A 128 -21.97 17.22 -2.13
CA MET A 128 -21.72 18.64 -1.88
C MET A 128 -22.27 19.06 -0.50
N PRO A 129 -21.82 20.20 0.06
CA PRO A 129 -22.33 20.71 1.33
C PRO A 129 -23.86 20.85 1.39
N LYS A 130 -24.49 21.22 0.27
CA LYS A 130 -25.95 21.36 0.15
C LYS A 130 -26.71 20.03 0.23
N ASP A 131 -26.04 18.89 0.08
CA ASP A 131 -26.69 17.57 0.14
C ASP A 131 -26.77 17.05 1.58
N VAL A 132 -25.94 17.60 2.49
CA VAL A 132 -25.83 17.20 3.90
C VAL A 132 -27.18 17.08 4.61
N PRO A 133 -28.16 17.99 4.43
CA PRO A 133 -29.46 17.87 5.09
C PRO A 133 -30.26 16.63 4.68
N PHE A 134 -30.04 16.10 3.47
CA PHE A 134 -30.83 15.02 2.90
C PHE A 134 -30.23 13.63 3.14
N ILE A 135 -29.00 13.55 3.67
CA ILE A 135 -28.23 12.31 3.75
C ILE A 135 -28.21 11.73 5.17
N ASN A 136 -28.59 10.45 5.28
CA ASN A 136 -28.34 9.64 6.45
C ASN A 136 -26.87 9.20 6.49
N PHE A 137 -26.06 9.93 7.27
CA PHE A 137 -24.63 9.65 7.41
C PHE A 137 -24.29 8.26 7.94
N LYS A 138 -25.15 7.64 8.76
CA LYS A 138 -24.93 6.27 9.22
C LYS A 138 -25.07 5.27 8.07
N ALA A 139 -26.08 5.46 7.23
CA ALA A 139 -26.27 4.63 6.04
C ALA A 139 -25.15 4.84 5.02
N LEU A 140 -24.74 6.10 4.79
CA LEU A 140 -23.60 6.42 3.93
C LEU A 140 -22.29 5.81 4.44
N ALA A 141 -22.02 5.85 5.75
CA ALA A 141 -20.83 5.23 6.32
C ALA A 141 -20.81 3.71 6.14
N LYS A 142 -21.98 3.06 6.21
CA LYS A 142 -22.13 1.62 5.93
C LYS A 142 -21.96 1.29 4.44
N ASP A 143 -22.45 2.16 3.56
CA ASP A 143 -22.30 2.00 2.11
C ASP A 143 -20.84 2.13 1.66
N LEU A 144 -20.09 3.02 2.32
CA LEU A 144 -18.66 3.24 2.10
C LEU A 144 -17.77 2.30 2.93
N ALA A 145 -18.34 1.35 3.66
CA ALA A 145 -17.58 0.43 4.49
C ALA A 145 -16.61 -0.41 3.65
N LYS A 146 -15.47 -0.74 4.24
CA LYS A 146 -14.48 -1.64 3.64
C LYS A 146 -14.31 -2.86 4.50
N GLU A 147 -13.86 -3.93 3.90
CA GLU A 147 -13.60 -5.19 4.59
C GLU A 147 -12.16 -5.20 5.13
N ASN A 148 -11.98 -5.85 6.27
CA ASN A 148 -10.70 -6.07 6.94
C ASN A 148 -10.72 -7.44 7.62
N HIS A 149 -9.64 -8.19 7.45
CA HIS A 149 -9.47 -9.45 8.18
C HIS A 149 -9.02 -9.18 9.61
N VAL A 150 -9.75 -9.72 10.57
CA VAL A 150 -9.37 -9.76 11.99
C VAL A 150 -8.84 -11.17 12.26
N VAL A 151 -7.52 -11.30 12.25
CA VAL A 151 -6.83 -12.59 12.32
C VAL A 151 -6.29 -12.84 13.73
N THR A 152 -6.61 -14.01 14.28
CA THR A 152 -6.08 -14.49 15.55
C THR A 152 -5.32 -15.79 15.33
N VAL A 153 -4.03 -15.82 15.70
CA VAL A 153 -3.14 -16.97 15.52
C VAL A 153 -3.21 -17.88 16.74
N ASN A 154 -3.51 -19.16 16.51
CA ASN A 154 -3.57 -20.18 17.55
C ASN A 154 -2.15 -20.48 18.07
N THR A 155 -1.87 -20.10 19.32
CA THR A 155 -0.53 -20.25 19.91
C THR A 155 -0.17 -21.67 20.29
N HIS A 156 -1.17 -22.48 20.64
CA HIS A 156 -0.95 -23.88 20.97
C HIS A 156 -0.44 -24.65 19.74
N GLU A 157 -1.06 -24.46 18.59
CA GLU A 157 -0.62 -25.10 17.34
C GLU A 157 0.71 -24.52 16.84
N LEU A 158 0.89 -23.20 16.96
CA LEU A 158 2.14 -22.51 16.57
C LEU A 158 3.35 -23.07 17.33
N THR A 159 3.19 -23.36 18.62
CA THR A 159 4.26 -23.93 19.46
C THR A 159 4.44 -25.42 19.24
N THR A 160 3.36 -26.20 19.18
CA THR A 160 3.40 -27.66 18.98
C THR A 160 4.04 -28.06 17.65
N ASN A 161 3.79 -27.27 16.60
CA ASN A 161 4.35 -27.52 15.26
C ASN A 161 5.76 -26.92 15.08
N GLY A 162 6.39 -26.39 16.13
CA GLY A 162 7.73 -25.79 16.06
C GLY A 162 7.83 -24.52 15.19
N MET A 163 6.69 -23.94 14.79
CA MET A 163 6.65 -22.74 13.95
C MET A 163 6.98 -21.45 14.72
N TRP A 164 6.83 -21.48 16.05
CA TRP A 164 7.02 -20.31 16.90
C TRP A 164 8.43 -19.71 16.78
N ASP A 165 9.49 -20.52 16.80
CA ASP A 165 10.86 -20.00 16.76
C ASP A 165 11.15 -19.26 15.44
N ASN A 166 10.65 -19.79 14.33
CA ASN A 166 10.76 -19.16 13.02
C ASN A 166 9.94 -17.84 12.95
N LEU A 167 8.69 -17.84 13.42
CA LEU A 167 7.89 -16.61 13.48
C LEU A 167 8.57 -15.56 14.36
N LYS A 168 9.06 -15.97 15.54
CA LYS A 168 9.75 -15.11 16.49
C LYS A 168 11.00 -14.48 15.91
N GLU A 169 11.81 -15.25 15.16
CA GLU A 169 12.97 -14.74 14.45
C GLU A 169 12.56 -13.63 13.47
N GLN A 170 11.57 -13.89 12.61
CA GLN A 170 11.09 -12.92 11.62
C GLN A 170 10.52 -11.65 12.27
N LEU A 171 9.73 -11.78 13.34
CA LEU A 171 9.17 -10.64 14.08
C LEU A 171 10.25 -9.82 14.81
N SER A 172 11.34 -10.45 15.26
CA SER A 172 12.38 -9.77 16.03
C SER A 172 13.13 -8.69 15.25
N TYR A 173 13.10 -8.75 13.91
CA TYR A 173 13.66 -7.73 13.02
C TYR A 173 12.77 -6.48 12.89
N LEU A 174 11.50 -6.57 13.30
CA LEU A 174 10.48 -5.54 13.04
C LEU A 174 9.88 -4.98 14.33
N LEU A 175 9.81 -5.80 15.38
CA LEU A 175 9.22 -5.45 16.65
C LEU A 175 10.30 -5.15 17.69
N SER A 176 10.02 -4.20 18.59
CA SER A 176 10.96 -3.87 19.66
C SER A 176 11.12 -5.03 20.64
N LYS A 177 12.22 -5.04 21.40
CA LYS A 177 12.46 -6.03 22.47
C LYS A 177 11.31 -6.09 23.48
N GLU A 178 10.70 -4.95 23.79
CA GLU A 178 9.55 -4.87 24.71
C GLU A 178 8.30 -5.53 24.11
N GLN A 179 8.00 -5.26 22.83
CA GLN A 179 6.89 -5.90 22.12
C GLN A 179 7.11 -7.42 22.07
N MET A 180 8.31 -7.85 21.66
CA MET A 180 8.67 -9.26 21.63
C MET A 180 8.56 -9.92 23.01
N ALA A 181 8.95 -9.25 24.10
CA ALA A 181 8.80 -9.79 25.45
C ALA A 181 7.32 -10.01 25.83
N LYS A 182 6.43 -9.08 25.47
CA LYS A 182 4.97 -9.21 25.69
C LYS A 182 4.38 -10.39 24.90
N ILE A 183 4.76 -10.53 23.63
CA ILE A 183 4.32 -11.63 22.77
C ILE A 183 4.82 -12.97 23.33
N ASN A 184 6.11 -13.07 23.68
CA ASN A 184 6.68 -14.28 24.28
C ASN A 184 5.93 -14.67 25.57
N LYS A 185 5.56 -13.70 26.41
CA LYS A 185 4.75 -13.95 27.61
C LYS A 185 3.37 -14.49 27.28
N LYS A 186 2.68 -13.94 26.26
CA LYS A 186 1.39 -14.44 25.78
C LYS A 186 1.49 -15.88 25.29
N VAL A 187 2.46 -16.16 24.41
CA VAL A 187 2.69 -17.50 23.86
C VAL A 187 2.97 -18.52 24.96
N ARG A 188 3.84 -18.18 25.94
CA ARG A 188 4.14 -19.05 27.09
C ARG A 188 2.91 -19.34 27.95
N ASN A 189 1.98 -18.41 28.02
CA ASN A 189 0.73 -18.56 28.75
C ASN A 189 -0.37 -19.27 27.92
N GLY A 190 -0.08 -19.68 26.69
CA GLY A 190 -1.07 -20.28 25.78
C GLY A 190 -2.17 -19.33 25.32
N ALA A 191 -1.92 -18.02 25.37
CA ALA A 191 -2.87 -17.01 24.90
C ALA A 191 -2.63 -16.69 23.43
N ASP A 192 -3.69 -16.73 22.63
CA ASP A 192 -3.61 -16.47 21.20
C ASP A 192 -3.13 -15.06 20.85
N LEU A 193 -2.52 -14.94 19.67
CA LEU A 193 -1.93 -13.68 19.20
C LEU A 193 -2.86 -13.03 18.19
N SER A 194 -3.28 -11.81 18.47
CA SER A 194 -4.02 -10.99 17.51
C SER A 194 -3.04 -10.37 16.51
N LEU A 195 -3.32 -10.49 15.21
CA LEU A 195 -2.49 -9.91 14.18
C LEU A 195 -2.40 -8.39 14.35
N ASP A 196 -3.54 -7.71 14.51
CA ASP A 196 -3.61 -6.25 14.62
C ASP A 196 -2.99 -5.71 15.93
N GLU A 197 -3.18 -6.43 17.05
CA GLU A 197 -2.73 -5.95 18.35
C GLU A 197 -1.33 -6.42 18.74
N ASP A 198 -0.93 -7.62 18.33
CA ASP A 198 0.33 -8.24 18.78
C ASP A 198 1.39 -8.29 17.68
N LEU A 199 1.01 -8.57 16.44
CA LEU A 199 1.96 -8.90 15.38
C LEU A 199 2.36 -7.70 14.52
N LEU A 200 1.48 -6.70 14.37
CA LEU A 200 1.78 -5.51 13.58
C LEU A 200 2.80 -4.57 14.29
N PRO A 201 3.76 -4.00 13.53
CA PRO A 201 4.62 -2.93 14.03
C PRO A 201 3.83 -1.68 14.45
N PRO A 202 4.39 -0.79 15.28
CA PRO A 202 3.63 0.28 15.94
C PRO A 202 2.86 1.23 15.00
N PHE A 203 3.40 1.53 13.81
CA PHE A 203 2.68 2.35 12.84
C PHE A 203 1.49 1.59 12.27
N SER A 204 1.73 0.39 11.77
CA SER A 204 0.73 -0.46 11.15
C SER A 204 -0.41 -0.79 12.12
N LYS A 205 -0.06 -1.18 13.36
CA LYS A 205 -1.00 -1.35 14.46
C LYS A 205 -1.86 -0.12 14.70
N ARG A 206 -1.26 1.08 14.73
CA ARG A 206 -2.01 2.33 14.95
C ARG A 206 -2.91 2.68 13.77
N MET A 207 -2.60 2.24 12.55
CA MET A 207 -3.28 2.65 11.33
C MET A 207 -4.30 1.61 10.82
N ALA A 208 -4.14 0.33 11.18
CA ALA A 208 -5.07 -0.75 10.84
C ALA A 208 -6.52 -0.35 11.14
N GLY A 209 -7.41 -0.59 10.17
CA GLY A 209 -8.82 -0.23 10.25
C GLY A 209 -9.14 1.27 10.12
N LYS A 210 -8.14 2.16 10.02
CA LYS A 210 -8.38 3.62 10.05
C LYS A 210 -8.46 4.24 8.66
N PHE A 211 -9.50 5.03 8.48
CA PHE A 211 -9.63 5.99 7.38
C PHE A 211 -8.92 7.30 7.73
N ILE A 212 -8.18 7.86 6.79
CA ILE A 212 -7.65 9.22 6.89
C ILE A 212 -8.61 10.20 6.21
N VAL A 213 -8.49 11.50 6.51
CA VAL A 213 -9.33 12.54 5.88
C VAL A 213 -8.67 13.09 4.63
N TYR A 214 -7.37 13.31 4.73
CA TYR A 214 -6.53 13.84 3.66
C TYR A 214 -6.15 12.74 2.67
N ARG A 215 -6.00 13.12 1.41
CA ARG A 215 -5.30 12.38 0.37
C ARG A 215 -3.94 12.05 0.96
N GLY A 216 -3.77 10.78 1.24
CA GLY A 216 -2.75 10.37 2.17
C GLY A 216 -1.45 9.94 1.51
N PRO A 217 -0.48 9.58 2.36
CA PRO A 217 0.50 8.56 2.01
C PRO A 217 -0.17 7.43 1.21
N ASN A 218 0.45 7.06 0.08
CA ASN A 218 0.04 5.91 -0.72
C ASN A 218 0.41 4.60 0.00
N CYS A 219 0.13 3.48 -0.67
CA CYS A 219 0.61 2.15 -0.28
C CYS A 219 2.11 2.11 0.03
N PHE A 220 2.93 2.94 -0.63
CA PHE A 220 4.39 2.93 -0.50
C PHE A 220 4.81 3.38 0.88
N HIS A 221 4.30 4.52 1.34
CA HIS A 221 4.53 4.96 2.71
C HIS A 221 4.02 3.94 3.72
N ALA A 222 2.82 3.36 3.52
CA ALA A 222 2.28 2.35 4.43
C ALA A 222 3.22 1.15 4.56
N SER A 223 3.81 0.73 3.45
CA SER A 223 4.73 -0.41 3.39
C SER A 223 6.09 -0.07 3.97
N LEU A 224 6.62 1.12 3.71
CA LEU A 224 7.91 1.55 4.25
C LEU A 224 7.85 1.86 5.76
N ALA A 225 6.76 2.50 6.21
CA ALA A 225 6.48 2.77 7.62
C ALA A 225 6.27 1.48 8.45
N PHE A 226 6.05 0.34 7.80
CA PHE A 226 5.99 -0.96 8.44
C PHE A 226 7.33 -1.32 9.09
N TYR A 227 8.45 -0.96 8.46
CA TYR A 227 9.80 -1.29 8.91
C TYR A 227 10.36 -0.27 9.90
N ASP A 228 10.07 1.02 9.69
CA ASP A 228 10.44 2.12 10.58
C ASP A 228 9.56 3.34 10.30
N GLN A 229 9.02 3.98 11.36
CA GLN A 229 8.23 5.21 11.22
C GLN A 229 9.04 6.42 10.74
N GLN A 230 10.36 6.38 10.94
CA GLN A 230 11.27 7.44 10.52
C GLN A 230 11.73 7.27 9.08
N LEU A 231 11.70 6.06 8.53
CA LEU A 231 12.16 5.82 7.15
C LEU A 231 11.40 6.70 6.15
N PRO A 232 10.06 6.82 6.18
CA PRO A 232 9.35 7.76 5.32
C PRO A 232 9.62 9.24 5.59
N LYS A 233 10.27 9.58 6.72
CA LYS A 233 10.62 10.94 7.14
C LYS A 233 12.12 11.22 7.06
N SER A 234 12.89 10.23 6.65
CA SER A 234 14.34 10.34 6.56
C SER A 234 14.68 11.45 5.58
N PRO A 235 15.70 12.30 5.85
CA PRO A 235 16.21 13.21 4.83
C PRO A 235 16.67 12.46 3.56
N GLU A 236 16.92 11.15 3.67
CA GLU A 236 17.25 10.23 2.58
C GLU A 236 16.02 9.75 1.80
N VAL A 237 14.81 10.23 2.11
CA VAL A 237 13.61 10.00 1.33
C VAL A 237 13.05 11.37 1.00
N ASN A 238 13.21 11.79 -0.25
CA ASN A 238 12.67 13.08 -0.70
C ASN A 238 11.16 12.96 -0.79
N ILE A 239 10.50 13.21 0.33
CA ILE A 239 9.07 13.42 0.37
C ILE A 239 8.81 14.68 -0.45
N LYS A 240 8.40 14.52 -1.71
CA LYS A 240 7.86 15.66 -2.44
C LYS A 240 6.59 16.10 -1.72
N GLU A 241 6.58 17.36 -1.30
CA GLU A 241 5.34 18.08 -1.05
C GLU A 241 4.66 18.27 -2.41
N GLU A 242 3.81 17.32 -2.81
CA GLU A 242 2.91 17.52 -3.96
C GLU A 242 1.80 18.49 -3.53
N GLU A 243 1.64 19.61 -4.26
CA GLU A 243 0.48 20.49 -4.09
C GLU A 243 -0.82 19.66 -4.18
N GLY A 244 -1.71 19.85 -3.22
CA GLY A 244 -2.96 19.09 -3.14
C GLY A 244 -2.85 17.68 -2.52
N TYR A 245 -1.73 17.33 -1.87
CA TYR A 245 -1.58 16.09 -1.08
C TYR A 245 -0.97 16.31 0.31
N HIS A 246 -1.16 15.36 1.24
CA HIS A 246 -0.55 15.43 2.58
C HIS A 246 0.98 15.23 2.52
N ARG A 247 1.72 15.99 3.35
CA ARG A 247 3.19 16.07 3.57
C ARG A 247 3.99 14.78 3.84
N SER A 248 3.53 13.62 3.41
CA SER A 248 4.17 12.32 3.67
C SER A 248 4.04 11.38 2.48
N MET A 249 4.12 11.93 1.26
CA MET A 249 4.09 11.15 0.03
C MET A 249 5.47 10.80 -0.46
N ILE A 250 5.66 9.51 -0.70
CA ILE A 250 6.83 8.97 -1.37
C ILE A 250 6.40 8.68 -2.80
N ASN A 251 7.14 9.22 -3.77
CA ASN A 251 6.88 8.95 -5.18
C ASN A 251 7.48 7.58 -5.57
N TYR A 252 7.34 7.22 -6.85
CA TYR A 252 7.85 5.94 -7.35
C TYR A 252 9.38 5.86 -7.34
N ASP A 253 10.06 6.98 -7.66
CA ASP A 253 11.53 7.07 -7.65
C ASP A 253 12.10 6.76 -6.27
N GLU A 254 11.55 7.41 -5.26
CA GLU A 254 11.98 7.33 -3.87
C GLU A 254 11.70 5.96 -3.27
N LEU A 255 10.54 5.37 -3.58
CA LEU A 255 10.25 3.98 -3.21
C LEU A 255 11.29 3.05 -3.82
N TRP A 256 11.57 3.19 -5.13
CA TRP A 256 12.49 2.32 -5.83
C TRP A 256 13.93 2.45 -5.32
N ARG A 257 14.35 3.68 -4.99
CA ARG A 257 15.65 3.91 -4.36
C ARG A 257 15.75 3.25 -2.99
N VAL A 258 14.73 3.41 -2.13
CA VAL A 258 14.70 2.76 -0.82
C VAL A 258 14.75 1.24 -0.98
N ILE A 259 14.01 0.68 -1.94
CA ILE A 259 14.07 -0.74 -2.28
C ILE A 259 15.49 -1.15 -2.63
N ASN A 260 16.14 -0.47 -3.57
CA ASN A 260 17.49 -0.84 -4.02
C ASN A 260 18.58 -0.61 -2.96
N GLY A 261 18.37 0.33 -2.03
CA GLY A 261 19.33 0.63 -0.97
C GLY A 261 19.20 -0.30 0.23
N GLN A 262 17.98 -0.70 0.61
CA GLN A 262 17.72 -1.37 1.89
C GLN A 262 17.15 -2.78 1.76
N PHE A 263 16.83 -3.21 0.53
CA PHE A 263 16.21 -4.50 0.27
C PHE A 263 16.96 -5.23 -0.84
N TYR A 264 16.91 -6.55 -0.81
CA TYR A 264 17.34 -7.39 -1.92
C TYR A 264 16.13 -8.08 -2.54
N GLU A 265 16.20 -8.33 -3.85
CA GLU A 265 15.16 -9.04 -4.56
C GLU A 265 15.16 -10.53 -4.20
N VAL A 266 13.97 -11.09 -3.96
CA VAL A 266 13.76 -12.49 -3.61
C VAL A 266 13.04 -13.19 -4.76
N ASN A 267 13.58 -14.31 -5.24
CA ASN A 267 12.89 -15.15 -6.20
C ASN A 267 11.86 -16.05 -5.47
N PRO A 268 10.54 -15.81 -5.64
CA PRO A 268 9.50 -16.54 -4.92
C PRO A 268 9.41 -18.02 -5.30
N LYS A 269 9.92 -18.41 -6.48
CA LYS A 269 9.97 -19.83 -6.92
C LYS A 269 10.91 -20.68 -6.06
N HIS A 270 11.96 -20.06 -5.54
CA HIS A 270 13.01 -20.74 -4.78
C HIS A 270 12.97 -20.41 -3.30
N ASN A 271 12.36 -19.29 -2.92
CA ASN A 271 12.34 -18.81 -1.54
C ASN A 271 10.91 -18.52 -1.11
N ALA A 272 10.53 -19.08 0.04
CA ALA A 272 9.24 -18.78 0.63
C ALA A 272 9.16 -17.33 1.15
N LEU A 273 7.97 -16.76 1.10
CA LEU A 273 7.62 -15.45 1.67
C LEU A 273 7.75 -15.47 3.18
N LYS A 274 8.47 -14.49 3.73
CA LYS A 274 8.66 -14.27 5.16
C LYS A 274 7.92 -13.01 5.59
N TYR A 275 7.45 -13.01 6.83
CA TYR A 275 6.83 -11.87 7.51
C TYR A 275 7.70 -10.63 7.34
N GLY A 276 7.11 -9.56 6.80
CA GLY A 276 7.84 -8.36 6.45
C GLY A 276 8.52 -8.41 5.07
N ASP A 277 8.18 -9.33 4.17
CA ASP A 277 8.58 -9.20 2.77
C ASP A 277 7.73 -8.11 2.10
N LEU A 278 8.38 -7.19 1.39
CA LEU A 278 7.73 -6.16 0.60
C LEU A 278 7.32 -6.75 -0.76
N LEU A 279 6.03 -6.73 -1.02
CA LEU A 279 5.44 -7.11 -2.30
C LEU A 279 5.22 -5.86 -3.14
N VAL A 280 5.82 -5.80 -4.32
CA VAL A 280 5.71 -4.64 -5.22
C VAL A 280 5.03 -5.08 -6.49
N PHE A 281 3.90 -4.45 -6.80
CA PHE A 281 3.08 -4.73 -7.96
C PHE A 281 3.44 -3.78 -9.10
N PHE A 282 3.63 -4.33 -10.29
CA PHE A 282 4.02 -3.61 -11.48
C PHE A 282 3.04 -3.82 -12.62
N GLN A 283 2.84 -2.77 -13.40
CA GLN A 283 2.37 -2.88 -14.77
C GLN A 283 3.57 -3.22 -15.66
N ALA A 284 3.86 -4.51 -15.84
CA ALA A 284 5.00 -4.91 -16.66
C ALA A 284 4.79 -4.48 -18.12
N PRO A 285 5.86 -4.12 -18.85
CA PRO A 285 5.78 -3.97 -20.29
C PRO A 285 5.46 -5.33 -20.94
N GLU A 286 4.85 -5.30 -22.12
CA GLU A 286 4.53 -6.51 -22.88
C GLU A 286 5.78 -7.18 -23.47
N GLY A 287 6.87 -6.42 -23.67
CA GLY A 287 8.17 -6.92 -24.11
C GLY A 287 9.13 -7.24 -22.96
N ALA A 288 10.15 -8.05 -23.26
CA ALA A 288 11.26 -8.30 -22.32
C ALA A 288 12.05 -7.00 -22.11
N SER A 289 11.83 -6.34 -20.97
CA SER A 289 12.73 -5.28 -20.52
C SER A 289 13.83 -5.88 -19.65
N LYS A 290 15.08 -5.49 -19.94
CA LYS A 290 16.22 -5.82 -19.08
C LYS A 290 16.16 -5.06 -17.76
N ASN A 291 15.71 -3.80 -17.78
CA ASN A 291 15.69 -2.94 -16.59
C ASN A 291 14.26 -2.81 -16.05
N VAL A 292 14.13 -2.73 -14.73
CA VAL A 292 12.86 -2.38 -14.08
C VAL A 292 12.75 -0.86 -14.01
N ASN A 293 11.68 -0.32 -14.58
CA ASN A 293 11.39 1.09 -14.48
C ASN A 293 10.44 1.35 -13.30
N PHE A 294 10.80 2.25 -12.39
CA PHE A 294 9.97 2.64 -11.25
C PHE A 294 8.59 3.15 -11.68
N LYS A 295 8.46 3.73 -12.89
CA LYS A 295 7.17 4.19 -13.44
C LYS A 295 6.17 3.06 -13.66
N TRP A 296 6.59 1.80 -13.57
CA TRP A 296 5.71 0.64 -13.67
C TRP A 296 5.11 0.24 -12.34
N ILE A 297 5.63 0.69 -11.21
CA ILE A 297 5.08 0.37 -9.90
C ILE A 297 3.64 0.91 -9.83
N ARG A 298 2.72 0.10 -9.28
CA ARG A 298 1.30 0.45 -9.13
C ARG A 298 0.84 0.33 -7.69
N HIS A 299 1.38 -0.63 -6.95
CA HIS A 299 1.01 -0.89 -5.57
C HIS A 299 2.17 -1.51 -4.79
N THR A 300 2.13 -1.36 -3.47
CA THR A 300 2.94 -2.16 -2.56
C THR A 300 2.12 -2.62 -1.37
N SER A 301 2.43 -3.82 -0.90
CA SER A 301 1.93 -4.39 0.34
C SER A 301 3.05 -5.08 1.08
N VAL A 302 2.84 -5.35 2.36
CA VAL A 302 3.78 -6.13 3.18
C VAL A 302 3.16 -7.48 3.48
N TYR A 303 3.88 -8.56 3.19
CA TYR A 303 3.47 -9.90 3.54
C TYR A 303 3.55 -10.11 5.07
N LEU A 304 2.55 -10.77 5.63
CA LEU A 304 2.48 -11.09 7.05
C LEU A 304 2.74 -12.59 7.27
N LEU A 305 1.70 -13.41 7.24
CA LEU A 305 1.77 -14.86 7.48
C LEU A 305 0.65 -15.56 6.74
N GLY A 306 0.85 -16.83 6.37
CA GLY A 306 -0.12 -17.58 5.58
C GLY A 306 -0.51 -16.81 4.29
N PRO A 307 -1.81 -16.51 4.08
CA PRO A 307 -2.25 -15.73 2.95
C PRO A 307 -2.24 -14.21 3.19
N TYR A 308 -1.94 -13.71 4.39
CA TYR A 308 -2.26 -12.33 4.76
C TYR A 308 -1.18 -11.33 4.36
N THR A 309 -1.64 -10.13 4.03
CA THR A 309 -0.86 -8.95 3.68
C THR A 309 -1.42 -7.72 4.39
N TYR A 310 -0.57 -6.74 4.61
CA TYR A 310 -0.94 -5.42 5.12
C TYR A 310 -0.66 -4.36 4.04
N SER A 311 -1.65 -3.53 3.73
CA SER A 311 -1.49 -2.47 2.75
C SER A 311 -2.40 -1.27 3.03
N LYS A 312 -2.12 -0.16 2.34
CA LYS A 312 -3.12 0.88 2.07
C LYS A 312 -3.48 0.82 0.60
N GLY A 313 -4.66 0.28 0.28
CA GLY A 313 -5.04 -0.07 -1.09
C GLY A 313 -5.08 1.07 -2.12
N SER A 314 -5.02 2.35 -1.72
CA SER A 314 -4.86 3.45 -2.68
C SER A 314 -4.42 4.75 -2.00
N LYS A 315 -4.18 5.82 -2.78
CA LYS A 315 -4.03 7.20 -2.26
C LYS A 315 -5.31 7.73 -1.60
N SER A 316 -6.47 7.19 -1.95
CA SER A 316 -7.77 7.71 -1.53
C SER A 316 -7.97 7.63 -0.01
N PRO A 317 -8.52 8.67 0.64
CA PRO A 317 -8.94 8.64 2.04
C PRO A 317 -10.12 7.69 2.28
N SER A 318 -10.81 7.25 1.22
CA SER A 318 -11.85 6.21 1.28
C SER A 318 -11.28 4.79 1.29
N THR A 319 -9.95 4.63 1.25
CA THR A 319 -9.28 3.33 1.41
C THR A 319 -8.53 3.31 2.74
N PRO A 320 -8.94 2.47 3.70
CA PRO A 320 -8.27 2.34 4.97
C PRO A 320 -6.96 1.56 4.81
N TYR A 321 -6.16 1.57 5.86
CA TYR A 321 -5.11 0.58 6.04
C TYR A 321 -5.78 -0.70 6.52
N SER A 322 -5.51 -1.82 5.86
CA SER A 322 -6.24 -3.05 6.10
C SER A 322 -5.35 -4.27 5.93
N VAL A 323 -5.74 -5.33 6.64
CA VAL A 323 -5.27 -6.69 6.40
C VAL A 323 -6.18 -7.33 5.37
N LYS A 324 -5.56 -7.92 4.34
CA LYS A 324 -6.22 -8.67 3.26
C LYS A 324 -5.44 -9.92 2.93
N THR A 325 -6.08 -10.88 2.30
CA THR A 325 -5.35 -11.96 1.66
C THR A 325 -4.59 -11.47 0.42
N LEU A 326 -3.48 -12.13 0.09
CA LEU A 326 -2.69 -11.88 -1.10
C LEU A 326 -3.52 -12.08 -2.36
N ALA A 327 -4.45 -13.05 -2.34
CA ALA A 327 -5.37 -13.30 -3.43
C ALA A 327 -6.32 -12.12 -3.68
N GLU A 328 -6.86 -11.51 -2.63
CA GLU A 328 -7.72 -10.32 -2.75
C GLU A 328 -6.96 -9.11 -3.28
N GLU A 329 -5.75 -8.85 -2.76
CA GLU A 329 -4.90 -7.78 -3.29
C GLU A 329 -4.62 -8.01 -4.77
N TRP A 330 -4.15 -9.21 -5.14
CA TRP A 330 -3.85 -9.56 -6.52
C TRP A 330 -5.06 -9.39 -7.45
N ASN A 331 -6.22 -9.92 -7.07
CA ASN A 331 -7.43 -9.82 -7.87
C ASN A 331 -7.90 -8.36 -8.03
N THR A 332 -7.80 -7.57 -6.95
CA THR A 332 -8.10 -6.13 -6.99
C THR A 332 -7.23 -5.42 -8.02
N TRP A 333 -5.91 -5.63 -7.97
CA TRP A 333 -4.98 -4.95 -8.87
C TRP A 333 -5.04 -5.50 -10.29
N LYS A 334 -5.31 -6.79 -10.47
CA LYS A 334 -5.43 -7.41 -11.80
C LYS A 334 -6.63 -6.86 -12.57
N GLY A 335 -7.70 -6.50 -11.86
CA GLY A 335 -8.85 -5.81 -12.46
C GLY A 335 -8.59 -4.36 -12.86
N MET A 336 -7.55 -3.71 -12.30
CA MET A 336 -7.25 -2.29 -12.53
C MET A 336 -6.03 -2.06 -13.43
N VAL A 337 -5.10 -3.02 -13.47
CA VAL A 337 -3.80 -2.87 -14.10
C VAL A 337 -3.61 -3.98 -15.14
N PRO A 338 -3.50 -3.64 -16.43
CA PRO A 338 -3.19 -4.63 -17.47
C PRO A 338 -1.77 -5.17 -17.28
N ASN A 339 -1.55 -6.44 -17.62
CA ASN A 339 -0.23 -7.10 -17.48
C ASN A 339 0.38 -6.94 -16.08
N LEU A 340 -0.45 -7.09 -15.05
CA LEU A 340 0.00 -7.05 -13.66
C LEU A 340 1.05 -8.13 -13.41
N SER A 341 2.10 -7.73 -12.71
CA SER A 341 3.15 -8.61 -12.23
C SER A 341 3.61 -8.17 -10.85
N MET A 342 4.39 -9.01 -10.17
CA MET A 342 4.89 -8.72 -8.83
C MET A 342 6.36 -9.13 -8.69
N LYS A 343 7.10 -8.36 -7.89
CA LYS A 343 8.42 -8.73 -7.36
C LYS A 343 8.37 -8.69 -5.83
N VAL A 344 9.24 -9.47 -5.21
CA VAL A 344 9.36 -9.59 -3.75
C VAL A 344 10.70 -9.02 -3.34
N TYR A 345 10.68 -8.19 -2.32
CA TYR A 345 11.87 -7.58 -1.74
C TYR A 345 11.93 -7.89 -0.26
N ARG A 346 13.08 -8.37 0.20
CA ARG A 346 13.32 -8.64 1.62
C ARG A 346 14.33 -7.64 2.15
N ARG A 347 14.05 -7.09 3.32
CA ARG A 347 14.94 -6.13 3.97
C ARG A 347 16.28 -6.80 4.26
N ASP A 348 17.36 -6.15 3.90
CA ASP A 348 18.70 -6.57 4.30
C ASP A 348 18.96 -6.08 5.74
N ALA A 349 19.32 -7.02 6.63
CA ALA A 349 19.61 -6.73 8.02
C ALA A 349 20.96 -6.01 8.21
N ASN A 350 21.86 -6.09 7.21
CA ASN A 350 23.22 -5.58 7.26
C ASN A 350 23.48 -4.43 6.26
N ALA A 351 22.44 -3.87 5.64
CA ALA A 351 22.63 -2.78 4.69
C ALA A 351 23.15 -1.51 5.39
N GLU A 352 24.48 -1.36 5.44
CA GLU A 352 25.15 -0.08 5.60
C GLU A 352 25.05 0.65 4.26
N VAL A 353 23.95 1.38 4.06
CA VAL A 353 23.85 2.21 2.87
C VAL A 353 24.86 3.35 3.00
N LYS A 354 25.84 3.44 2.09
CA LYS A 354 26.55 4.70 1.85
C LYS A 354 25.57 5.65 1.16
N LEU A 355 25.02 6.54 1.96
CA LEU A 355 23.97 7.45 1.54
C LEU A 355 24.57 8.63 0.77
N PRO A 356 23.92 9.08 -0.30
CA PRO A 356 24.26 10.35 -0.94
C PRO A 356 24.03 11.50 0.06
N GLN A 357 25.07 12.29 0.31
CA GLN A 357 25.08 13.32 1.37
C GLN A 357 24.72 14.71 0.83
N GLU A 358 24.91 14.95 -0.46
CA GLU A 358 24.71 16.27 -1.08
C GLU A 358 23.64 16.23 -2.15
N ARG A 359 22.91 17.35 -2.36
CA ARG A 359 21.83 17.48 -3.35
C ARG A 359 22.27 17.16 -4.79
N ASP A 360 23.56 17.29 -5.09
CA ASP A 360 24.12 17.01 -6.42
C ASP A 360 24.31 15.50 -6.66
N ASP A 361 24.39 14.68 -5.60
CA ASP A 361 24.33 13.21 -5.71
C ASP A 361 22.94 12.70 -6.17
N TRP A 362 21.96 13.60 -6.33
CA TRP A 362 20.56 13.31 -6.65
C TRP A 362 20.21 13.63 -8.10
N ILE A 363 21.14 14.23 -8.83
CA ILE A 363 20.96 14.66 -10.23
C ILE A 363 21.56 13.64 -11.21
N TYR A 364 22.44 12.73 -10.75
CA TYR A 364 23.28 11.88 -11.60
C TYR A 364 23.03 10.38 -11.44
#